data_AF-A0A1B6C1E4-F1
#
_entry.id   AF-A0A1B6C1E4-F1
#
_cell.length_a   1.000
_cell.length_b   1.000
_cell.length_c   1.000
_cell.angle_alpha   90.00
_cell.angle_beta   90.00
_cell.angle_gamma   90.00
#
_symmetry.space_group_name_H-M   'P 1'
#
loop_
_entity.id
_entity.type
_entity.pdbx_description
1 polymer ?
#
loop_
_entity_poly.entity_id
_entity_poly.type
_entity_poly.pdbx_seq_one_letter_code
_entity_poly.pdbx_strand_id
1 'polypeptide(L)'
;MEYLHRRIVELKSDAVKPTTLPSFVCDSCLEDPVTSCDEEMLIEGREWAWDKTVTTAATLLSKQNREVRFHPGYSSGTAAVRGDAAFLHGRIYYWEIKMLTALYGTDVMVGIGTKNAKLDKFAYQFCSLLGSDKESWGFSYTGKLQHNGKSHFYGPPFGKGSVVGIYLDMWKGTLEFFVNRRPLGVAFKNLQGLQLYPMVCSTAAQSAMRIIVAVSQPVDLKLLSLRLLSTDNEIMQTLIRVPGIRRYLISMWWILSGELRNICGNMQSPEFENESTKYQVLSASNTTVWPVIIS
;
A
#
# COMPACT_ATOMS: atom_id res chain seq x y z
N MET A 1 -15.18 -50.93 -39.67
CA MET A 1 -13.96 -51.45 -39.04
C MET A 1 -12.98 -50.30 -38.99
N GLU A 2 -13.16 -49.39 -38.05
CA GLU A 2 -12.79 -49.57 -36.63
C GLU A 2 -11.60 -48.63 -36.43
N TYR A 3 -11.83 -47.61 -35.62
CA TYR A 3 -11.33 -47.63 -34.25
C TYR A 3 -9.79 -47.68 -34.26
N LEU A 4 -9.18 -46.52 -34.04
CA LEU A 4 -8.65 -46.20 -32.70
C LEU A 4 -7.28 -46.82 -32.49
N HIS A 5 -6.24 -45.98 -32.53
CA HIS A 5 -5.17 -45.87 -31.53
C HIS A 5 -3.97 -45.21 -32.19
N ARG A 6 -3.82 -43.88 -32.11
CA ARG A 6 -3.11 -43.25 -30.99
C ARG A 6 -2.05 -44.20 -30.41
N ARG A 7 -0.79 -43.99 -30.80
CA ARG A 7 0.32 -43.77 -29.86
C ARG A 7 1.63 -43.56 -30.62
N ILE A 8 2.26 -42.42 -30.36
CA ILE A 8 3.67 -42.31 -29.97
C ILE A 8 4.66 -42.91 -30.97
N VAL A 9 5.32 -42.08 -31.77
CA VAL A 9 6.78 -41.85 -31.79
C VAL A 9 7.03 -40.75 -32.84
N GLU A 10 7.09 -39.50 -32.42
CA GLU A 10 7.94 -38.50 -33.11
C GLU A 10 8.85 -37.88 -32.04
N LEU A 11 9.93 -38.61 -31.80
CA LEU A 11 11.10 -38.18 -31.08
C LEU A 11 12.06 -37.54 -32.08
N LYS A 12 12.55 -36.34 -31.72
CA LYS A 12 13.80 -35.70 -32.18
C LYS A 12 13.77 -35.20 -33.62
N SER A 13 14.41 -34.12 -34.01
CA SER A 13 15.19 -33.02 -33.41
C SER A 13 15.19 -31.97 -34.53
N ASP A 14 15.12 -30.68 -34.27
CA ASP A 14 16.33 -29.87 -34.37
C ASP A 14 16.04 -28.45 -33.87
N ALA A 15 16.99 -27.97 -33.07
CA ALA A 15 17.00 -26.68 -32.41
C ALA A 15 17.41 -25.56 -33.38
N VAL A 16 16.67 -24.45 -33.35
CA VAL A 16 17.10 -23.17 -33.95
C VAL A 16 17.72 -22.31 -32.85
N LYS A 17 19.00 -21.98 -33.03
CA LYS A 17 19.80 -21.11 -32.14
C LYS A 17 19.35 -19.64 -32.24
N PRO A 18 19.29 -18.88 -31.13
CA PRO A 18 19.11 -17.43 -31.19
C PRO A 18 20.43 -16.69 -31.44
N THR A 19 20.35 -15.70 -32.33
CA THR A 19 21.40 -14.78 -32.77
C THR A 19 21.87 -13.86 -31.64
N THR A 20 23.19 -13.80 -31.45
CA THR A 20 23.91 -12.98 -30.46
C THR A 20 23.96 -11.49 -30.87
N LEU A 21 23.68 -10.59 -29.92
CA LEU A 21 23.97 -9.14 -30.02
C LEU A 21 25.43 -8.85 -29.61
N PRO A 22 26.08 -7.79 -30.15
CA PRO A 22 27.48 -7.52 -29.91
C PRO A 22 27.73 -6.92 -28.53
N SER A 23 28.80 -7.39 -27.90
CA SER A 23 29.41 -6.89 -26.68
C SER A 23 30.12 -5.56 -26.92
N PHE A 24 29.86 -4.55 -26.08
CA PHE A 24 30.80 -3.47 -25.81
C PHE A 24 31.06 -3.42 -24.31
N VAL A 25 32.29 -3.76 -23.95
CA VAL A 25 32.88 -3.61 -22.62
C VAL A 25 33.36 -2.17 -22.49
N CYS A 26 32.96 -1.49 -21.41
CA CYS A 26 33.70 -0.34 -20.88
C CYS A 26 34.28 -0.81 -19.55
N ASP A 27 35.59 -1.02 -19.53
CA ASP A 27 36.37 -1.31 -18.33
C ASP A 27 36.64 -0.01 -17.53
N SER A 28 36.73 -0.18 -16.20
CA SER A 28 36.89 0.82 -15.12
C SER A 28 35.54 1.37 -14.60
N CYS A 29 35.05 1.04 -13.41
CA CYS A 29 35.75 0.82 -12.14
C CYS A 29 35.17 -0.39 -11.37
N LEU A 30 36.05 -1.32 -11.00
CA LEU A 30 35.80 -2.36 -10.01
C LEU A 30 35.96 -1.77 -8.61
N GLU A 31 34.88 -1.69 -7.84
CA GLU A 31 34.84 -2.05 -6.41
C GLU A 31 33.45 -2.67 -6.13
N ASP A 32 33.43 -3.95 -5.73
CA ASP A 32 32.24 -4.79 -5.51
C ASP A 32 31.60 -4.55 -4.09
N PRO A 33 30.65 -5.39 -3.58
CA PRO A 33 29.23 -5.04 -3.53
C PRO A 33 28.65 -5.11 -2.11
N VAL A 34 27.72 -4.21 -1.76
CA VAL A 34 26.78 -4.49 -0.65
C VAL A 34 25.37 -4.36 -1.17
N THR A 35 24.78 -5.53 -1.35
CA THR A 35 23.35 -5.79 -1.49
C THR A 35 22.57 -5.13 -0.35
N SER A 36 21.77 -4.13 -0.69
CA SER A 36 20.48 -3.94 -0.05
C SER A 36 19.51 -3.36 -1.06
N CYS A 37 18.65 -4.24 -1.59
CA CYS A 37 17.43 -3.85 -2.28
C CYS A 37 16.50 -3.18 -1.27
N ASP A 38 16.74 -1.91 -0.97
CA ASP A 38 15.77 -1.01 -0.36
C ASP A 38 15.49 0.08 -1.41
N GLU A 39 14.83 -0.30 -2.51
CA GLU A 39 14.17 0.65 -3.42
C GLU A 39 12.96 1.25 -2.67
N GLU A 40 13.23 2.21 -1.78
CA GLU A 40 12.20 3.05 -1.20
C GLU A 40 11.68 3.99 -2.30
N MET A 41 10.55 3.62 -2.91
CA MET A 41 9.75 4.51 -3.74
C MET A 41 9.57 5.86 -3.04
N LEU A 42 9.90 6.93 -3.76
CA LEU A 42 9.78 8.34 -3.38
C LEU A 42 8.31 8.76 -3.15
N ILE A 43 7.69 8.26 -2.08
CA ILE A 43 6.53 8.92 -1.46
C ILE A 43 7.10 9.71 -0.29
N GLU A 44 7.52 10.95 -0.57
CA GLU A 44 7.77 11.97 0.45
C GLU A 44 6.47 12.22 1.24
N GLY A 45 6.24 11.39 2.25
CA GLY A 45 5.06 11.37 3.10
C GLY A 45 5.41 10.67 4.40
N ARG A 46 6.10 11.39 5.29
CA ARG A 46 6.36 10.96 6.67
C ARG A 46 5.37 11.64 7.59
N GLU A 47 4.10 11.24 7.51
CA GLU A 47 3.08 11.86 8.35
C GLU A 47 3.14 11.40 9.80
N TRP A 48 3.41 10.11 10.01
CA TRP A 48 3.43 9.49 11.33
C TRP A 48 4.24 8.19 11.31
N ALA A 49 4.60 7.72 12.50
CA ALA A 49 5.22 6.42 12.74
C ALA A 49 4.60 5.78 14.00
N TRP A 50 5.01 4.55 14.33
CA TRP A 50 4.55 3.92 15.57
C TRP A 50 5.12 4.65 16.79
N ASP A 51 4.26 4.92 17.77
CA ASP A 51 4.58 5.63 18.99
C ASP A 51 5.45 4.76 19.91
N LYS A 52 6.73 5.11 20.03
CA LYS A 52 7.68 4.43 20.90
C LYS A 52 7.36 4.55 22.39
N THR A 53 6.51 5.51 22.79
CA THR A 53 6.21 5.74 24.21
C THR A 53 5.15 4.79 24.75
N VAL A 54 4.36 4.16 23.86
CA VAL A 54 3.31 3.20 24.22
C VAL A 54 3.71 1.75 23.95
N THR A 55 4.95 1.50 23.55
CA THR A 55 5.46 0.14 23.33
C THR A 55 5.67 -0.60 24.65
N THR A 56 5.45 -1.90 24.62
CA THR A 56 5.70 -2.82 25.74
C THR A 56 6.82 -3.80 25.38
N ALA A 57 7.22 -4.67 26.31
CA ALA A 57 8.16 -5.77 26.03
C ALA A 57 7.67 -6.73 24.93
N ALA A 58 6.36 -6.73 24.64
CA ALA A 58 5.75 -7.52 23.58
C ALA A 58 5.79 -6.82 22.19
N THR A 59 6.40 -5.65 22.07
CA THR A 59 6.50 -4.90 20.81
C THR A 59 7.91 -4.38 20.59
N LEU A 60 8.47 -4.65 19.41
CA LEU A 60 9.77 -4.15 19.00
C LEU A 60 9.60 -3.32 17.73
N LEU A 61 9.98 -2.04 17.79
CA LEU A 61 9.94 -1.12 16.65
C LEU A 61 11.29 -1.10 15.92
N SER A 62 11.26 -1.02 14.59
CA SER A 62 12.44 -0.91 13.75
C SER A 62 12.16 -0.04 12.51
N LYS A 63 13.20 0.19 11.67
CA LYS A 63 13.11 0.98 10.44
C LYS A 63 12.43 2.34 10.67
N GLN A 64 13.01 3.16 11.56
CA GLN A 64 12.48 4.47 11.96
C GLN A 64 11.03 4.40 12.49
N ASN A 65 10.74 3.37 13.30
CA ASN A 65 9.43 3.09 13.88
C ASN A 65 8.31 2.84 12.86
N ARG A 66 8.63 2.45 11.62
CA ARG A 66 7.62 2.09 10.60
C ARG A 66 7.32 0.60 10.56
N GLU A 67 8.19 -0.21 11.12
CA GLU A 67 7.98 -1.64 11.31
C GLU A 67 7.76 -1.93 12.78
N VAL A 68 6.75 -2.75 13.05
CA VAL A 68 6.50 -3.33 14.37
C VAL A 68 6.59 -4.84 14.29
N ARG A 69 7.37 -5.43 15.18
CA ARG A 69 7.40 -6.87 15.46
C ARG A 69 6.73 -7.11 16.81
N PHE A 70 5.68 -7.91 16.81
CA PHE A 70 4.98 -8.35 18.01
C PHE A 70 5.59 -9.63 18.55
N HIS A 71 5.64 -9.74 19.88
CA HIS A 71 6.02 -10.95 20.62
C HIS A 71 7.35 -11.55 20.10
N PRO A 72 8.48 -10.81 20.16
CA PRO A 72 9.75 -11.27 19.60
C PRO A 72 10.30 -12.54 20.26
N GLY A 73 9.95 -12.78 21.53
CA GLY A 73 10.24 -14.02 22.26
C GLY A 73 9.11 -15.04 22.16
N TYR A 74 8.12 -14.91 23.03
CA TYR A 74 6.90 -15.72 23.05
C TYR A 74 5.67 -14.81 23.14
N SER A 75 4.49 -15.36 22.82
CA SER A 75 3.22 -14.64 22.94
C SER A 75 2.50 -15.04 24.23
N SER A 76 2.21 -14.06 25.09
CA SER A 76 1.45 -14.24 26.33
C SER A 76 0.01 -13.73 26.24
N GLY A 77 -0.37 -13.07 25.15
CA GLY A 77 -1.66 -12.42 24.99
C GLY A 77 -1.70 -11.54 23.74
N THR A 78 -2.53 -10.50 23.77
CA THR A 78 -2.63 -9.53 22.67
C THR A 78 -1.77 -8.31 22.96
N ALA A 79 -0.86 -7.99 22.04
CA ALA A 79 -0.07 -6.77 22.07
C ALA A 79 -0.58 -5.80 20.99
N ALA A 80 -0.52 -4.50 21.25
CA ALA A 80 -0.94 -3.46 20.33
C ALA A 80 0.03 -2.29 20.32
N VAL A 81 0.03 -1.53 19.24
CA VAL A 81 0.73 -0.24 19.13
C VAL A 81 -0.16 0.78 18.42
N ARG A 82 0.04 2.05 18.76
CA ARG A 82 -0.66 3.20 18.19
C ARG A 82 0.34 4.09 17.46
N GLY A 83 -0.11 4.87 16.47
CA GLY A 83 0.68 5.94 15.88
C GLY A 83 1.03 7.07 16.85
N ASP A 84 2.10 7.80 16.55
CA ASP A 84 2.64 8.94 17.32
C ASP A 84 1.88 10.25 17.13
N ALA A 85 1.09 10.37 16.07
CA ALA A 85 0.27 11.55 15.78
C ALA A 85 -1.22 11.20 15.63
N ALA A 86 -2.06 12.10 16.13
CA ALA A 86 -3.50 12.05 15.89
C ALA A 86 -3.82 12.54 14.47
N PHE A 87 -4.84 11.96 13.86
CA PHE A 87 -5.39 12.49 12.63
C PHE A 87 -6.06 13.86 12.85
N LEU A 88 -5.70 14.82 12.02
CA LEU A 88 -6.32 16.14 11.98
C LEU A 88 -7.70 16.10 11.31
N HIS A 89 -8.60 16.94 11.80
CA HIS A 89 -9.90 17.18 11.19
C HIS A 89 -9.77 17.79 9.79
N GLY A 90 -10.79 17.57 8.96
CA GLY A 90 -10.85 18.13 7.60
C GLY A 90 -9.78 17.62 6.64
N ARG A 91 -9.22 16.45 6.92
CA ARG A 91 -8.29 15.75 6.06
C ARG A 91 -8.80 14.35 5.71
N ILE A 92 -8.29 13.82 4.63
CA ILE A 92 -8.38 12.40 4.29
C ILE A 92 -7.00 11.78 4.41
N TYR A 93 -6.94 10.58 4.96
CA TYR A 93 -5.71 9.82 5.17
C TYR A 93 -5.77 8.51 4.41
N TYR A 94 -4.63 8.11 3.87
CA TYR A 94 -4.43 6.79 3.30
C TYR A 94 -3.07 6.23 3.71
N TRP A 95 -3.07 5.01 4.23
CA TRP A 95 -1.84 4.31 4.56
C TRP A 95 -1.95 2.83 4.20
N GLU A 96 -0.81 2.23 3.90
CA GLU A 96 -0.69 0.82 3.55
C GLU A 96 0.20 0.10 4.57
N ILE A 97 -0.29 -1.03 5.08
CA ILE A 97 0.44 -1.92 6.00
C ILE A 97 0.73 -3.24 5.28
N LYS A 98 2.00 -3.54 5.09
CA LYS A 98 2.47 -4.81 4.53
C LYS A 98 2.64 -5.85 5.63
N MET A 99 2.01 -7.01 5.45
CA MET A 99 2.16 -8.16 6.33
C MET A 99 3.45 -8.90 5.98
N LEU A 100 4.48 -8.84 6.83
CA LEU A 100 5.80 -9.38 6.52
C LEU A 100 5.92 -10.87 6.83
N THR A 101 5.19 -11.34 7.83
CA THR A 101 5.22 -12.72 8.34
C THR A 101 3.89 -13.42 8.12
N ALA A 102 3.88 -14.74 8.29
CA ALA A 102 2.63 -15.50 8.39
C ALA A 102 1.81 -14.99 9.57
N LEU A 103 0.49 -14.89 9.36
CA LEU A 103 -0.47 -14.49 10.38
C LEU A 103 -1.18 -15.75 10.88
N TYR A 104 -1.29 -15.88 12.19
CA TYR A 104 -1.89 -17.02 12.88
C TYR A 104 -2.34 -16.60 14.29
N GLY A 105 -2.78 -17.55 15.10
CA GLY A 105 -3.24 -17.27 16.47
C GLY A 105 -4.70 -16.81 16.50
N THR A 106 -5.09 -16.18 17.60
CA THR A 106 -6.48 -15.76 17.82
C THR A 106 -6.86 -14.61 16.90
N ASP A 107 -6.02 -13.57 16.85
CA ASP A 107 -6.23 -12.46 15.94
C ASP A 107 -4.96 -11.65 15.64
N VAL A 108 -5.01 -10.99 14.49
CA VAL A 108 -4.08 -10.00 13.98
C VAL A 108 -4.92 -8.94 13.29
N MET A 109 -4.84 -7.68 13.71
CA MET A 109 -5.78 -6.65 13.28
C MET A 109 -5.08 -5.35 12.90
N VAL A 110 -5.68 -4.66 11.94
CA VAL A 110 -5.38 -3.27 11.59
C VAL A 110 -6.58 -2.39 11.86
N GLY A 111 -6.39 -1.12 12.18
CA GLY A 111 -7.51 -0.24 12.44
C GLY A 111 -7.13 1.12 12.98
N ILE A 112 -8.06 1.69 13.73
CA ILE A 112 -7.94 3.00 14.36
C ILE A 112 -8.48 2.95 15.79
N GLY A 113 -8.09 3.92 16.61
CA GLY A 113 -8.72 4.11 17.91
C GLY A 113 -8.43 5.48 18.50
N THR A 114 -9.09 5.76 19.62
CA THR A 114 -8.93 7.01 20.36
C THR A 114 -7.69 6.93 21.26
N LYS A 115 -7.32 8.05 21.88
CA LYS A 115 -6.27 8.06 22.91
C LYS A 115 -6.60 7.20 24.15
N ASN A 116 -7.88 6.88 24.38
CA ASN A 116 -8.33 6.13 25.55
C ASN A 116 -8.34 4.61 25.33
N ALA A 117 -8.06 4.13 24.11
CA ALA A 117 -7.95 2.70 23.84
C ALA A 117 -6.85 2.08 24.72
N LYS A 118 -7.21 1.03 25.46
CA LYS A 118 -6.29 0.37 26.41
C LYS A 118 -5.44 -0.69 25.70
N LEU A 119 -4.24 -0.30 25.26
CA LEU A 119 -3.36 -1.12 24.42
C LEU A 119 -2.74 -2.32 25.16
N ASP A 120 -2.65 -2.24 26.48
CA ASP A 120 -1.99 -3.20 27.38
C ASP A 120 -2.97 -4.09 28.17
N LYS A 121 -4.28 -3.79 28.11
CA LYS A 121 -5.35 -4.49 28.84
C LYS A 121 -5.32 -6.01 28.68
N PHE A 122 -4.87 -6.49 27.52
CA PHE A 122 -4.91 -7.91 27.14
C PHE A 122 -3.51 -8.54 27.03
N ALA A 123 -2.50 -8.00 27.71
CA ALA A 123 -1.13 -8.52 27.69
C ALA A 123 -0.99 -10.01 28.09
N TYR A 124 -1.94 -10.53 28.88
CA TYR A 124 -2.01 -11.92 29.35
C TYR A 124 -3.28 -12.67 28.90
N GLN A 125 -3.99 -12.13 27.89
CA GLN A 125 -5.22 -12.72 27.37
C GLN A 125 -5.22 -12.67 25.84
N PHE A 126 -5.51 -13.80 25.19
CA PHE A 126 -5.62 -13.84 23.73
C PHE A 126 -7.02 -13.40 23.29
N CYS A 127 -7.12 -12.25 22.64
CA CYS A 127 -8.38 -11.74 22.10
C CYS A 127 -8.20 -10.77 20.93
N SER A 128 -9.29 -10.57 20.18
CA SER A 128 -9.42 -9.48 19.21
C SER A 128 -9.57 -8.14 19.96
N LEU A 129 -8.46 -7.38 20.05
CA LEU A 129 -8.37 -6.18 20.89
C LEU A 129 -9.05 -4.97 20.23
N LEU A 130 -8.73 -4.69 18.96
CA LEU A 130 -9.28 -3.53 18.26
C LEU A 130 -10.77 -3.72 17.99
N GLY A 131 -11.60 -2.86 18.58
CA GLY A 131 -13.04 -2.97 18.54
C GLY A 131 -13.65 -3.82 19.66
N SER A 132 -12.85 -4.30 20.62
CA SER A 132 -13.37 -4.96 21.83
C SER A 132 -14.23 -4.03 22.69
N ASP A 133 -14.01 -2.71 22.58
CA ASP A 133 -14.80 -1.65 23.20
C ASP A 133 -15.14 -0.54 22.19
N LYS A 134 -15.67 0.58 22.69
CA LYS A 134 -16.07 1.74 21.88
C LYS A 134 -14.90 2.65 21.48
N GLU A 135 -13.70 2.42 22.01
CA GLU A 135 -12.54 3.31 21.82
C GLU A 135 -11.70 2.92 20.61
N SER A 136 -12.04 1.83 19.91
CA SER A 136 -11.30 1.36 18.74
C SER A 136 -12.19 0.68 17.69
N TRP A 137 -11.69 0.60 16.46
CA TRP A 137 -12.32 -0.02 15.30
C TRP A 137 -11.28 -0.89 14.60
N GLY A 138 -11.56 -2.18 14.42
CA GLY A 138 -10.59 -3.15 13.92
C GLY A 138 -11.08 -3.92 12.70
N PHE A 139 -10.14 -4.27 11.83
CA PHE A 139 -10.28 -5.24 10.75
C PHE A 139 -9.30 -6.39 10.96
N SER A 140 -9.84 -7.58 11.21
CA SER A 140 -9.12 -8.82 11.48
C SER A 140 -8.60 -9.47 10.20
N TYR A 141 -7.43 -10.11 10.28
CA TYR A 141 -6.88 -10.95 9.22
C TYR A 141 -7.80 -12.09 8.77
N THR A 142 -8.81 -12.43 9.59
CA THR A 142 -9.86 -13.41 9.25
C THR A 142 -10.95 -12.85 8.36
N GLY A 143 -10.95 -11.56 8.02
CA GLY A 143 -11.95 -10.92 7.17
C GLY A 143 -13.13 -10.30 7.91
N LYS A 144 -13.05 -10.19 9.25
CA LYS A 144 -14.11 -9.63 10.10
C LYS A 144 -13.80 -8.21 10.56
N LEU A 145 -14.83 -7.37 10.61
CA LEU A 145 -14.78 -6.11 11.34
C LEU A 145 -15.14 -6.32 12.80
N GLN A 146 -14.64 -5.44 13.66
CA GLN A 146 -15.02 -5.39 15.06
C GLN A 146 -15.09 -3.95 15.58
N HIS A 147 -16.15 -3.66 16.33
CA HIS A 147 -16.31 -2.42 17.09
C HIS A 147 -17.35 -2.61 18.20
N ASN A 148 -17.11 -2.02 19.38
CA ASN A 148 -18.03 -2.08 20.53
C ASN A 148 -18.43 -3.52 20.88
N GLY A 149 -17.47 -4.46 20.84
CA GLY A 149 -17.66 -5.88 21.14
C GLY A 149 -18.44 -6.66 20.09
N LYS A 150 -18.92 -6.02 19.02
CA LYS A 150 -19.67 -6.67 17.93
C LYS A 150 -18.74 -6.97 16.76
N SER A 151 -18.88 -8.17 16.18
CA SER A 151 -18.12 -8.60 15.02
C SER A 151 -19.04 -9.13 13.91
N HIS A 152 -18.66 -8.86 12.66
CA HIS A 152 -19.36 -9.35 11.47
C HIS A 152 -18.37 -9.49 10.30
N PHE A 153 -18.71 -10.33 9.33
CA PHE A 153 -17.92 -10.49 8.11
C PHE A 153 -18.00 -9.25 7.23
N TYR A 154 -16.89 -8.91 6.59
CA TYR A 154 -16.77 -7.72 5.76
C TYR A 154 -15.95 -7.96 4.49
N GLY A 155 -14.86 -8.70 4.58
CA GLY A 155 -13.97 -8.93 3.44
C GLY A 155 -13.30 -10.31 3.48
N PRO A 156 -12.50 -10.62 2.45
CA PRO A 156 -11.70 -11.84 2.44
C PRO A 156 -10.62 -11.79 3.53
N PRO A 157 -10.16 -12.95 4.01
CA PRO A 157 -8.99 -13.01 4.88
C PRO A 157 -7.72 -12.56 4.15
N PHE A 158 -6.70 -12.16 4.92
CA PHE A 158 -5.39 -11.75 4.41
C PHE A 158 -4.26 -12.33 5.26
N GLY A 159 -3.03 -12.34 4.72
CA GLY A 159 -1.89 -13.01 5.36
C GLY A 159 -0.55 -12.48 4.89
N LYS A 160 0.50 -13.29 5.03
CA LYS A 160 1.87 -12.93 4.60
C LYS A 160 1.88 -12.40 3.17
N GLY A 161 2.59 -11.29 2.95
CA GLY A 161 2.74 -10.64 1.65
C GLY A 161 1.54 -9.76 1.25
N SER A 162 0.41 -9.87 1.94
CA SER A 162 -0.74 -8.99 1.67
C SER A 162 -0.43 -7.56 2.09
N VAL A 163 -0.97 -6.60 1.33
CA VAL A 163 -0.96 -5.17 1.65
C VAL A 163 -2.36 -4.77 2.05
N VAL A 164 -2.53 -4.33 3.30
CA VAL A 164 -3.80 -3.81 3.78
C VAL A 164 -3.75 -2.29 3.73
N GLY A 165 -4.56 -1.70 2.84
CA GLY A 165 -4.73 -0.26 2.75
C GLY A 165 -5.86 0.20 3.67
N ILE A 166 -5.72 1.38 4.26
CA ILE A 166 -6.71 1.98 5.14
C ILE A 166 -6.95 3.40 4.67
N TYR A 167 -8.22 3.72 4.41
CA TYR A 167 -8.68 5.03 3.99
C TYR A 167 -9.59 5.61 5.06
N LEU A 168 -9.21 6.75 5.61
CA LEU A 168 -9.95 7.46 6.65
C LEU A 168 -10.30 8.86 6.16
N ASP A 169 -11.60 9.14 6.03
CA ASP A 169 -12.11 10.48 5.72
C ASP A 169 -12.55 11.14 7.03
N MET A 170 -11.72 12.05 7.59
CA MET A 170 -12.02 12.77 8.83
C MET A 170 -13.05 13.89 8.63
N TRP A 171 -13.40 14.22 7.39
CA TRP A 171 -14.46 15.18 7.07
C TRP A 171 -15.83 14.50 7.04
N LYS A 172 -15.94 13.37 6.32
CA LYS A 172 -17.17 12.56 6.25
C LYS A 172 -17.34 11.60 7.42
N GLY A 173 -16.29 11.35 8.20
CA GLY A 173 -16.30 10.42 9.33
C GLY A 173 -16.47 8.97 8.89
N THR A 174 -15.77 8.54 7.85
CA THR A 174 -15.85 7.17 7.30
C THR A 174 -14.51 6.47 7.26
N LEU A 175 -14.50 5.17 7.53
CA LEU A 175 -13.33 4.30 7.40
C LEU A 175 -13.61 3.20 6.37
N GLU A 176 -12.66 2.96 5.46
CA GLU A 176 -12.70 1.91 4.45
C GLU A 176 -11.35 1.16 4.43
N PHE A 177 -11.40 -0.15 4.20
CA PHE A 177 -10.21 -0.99 4.07
C PHE A 177 -10.04 -1.51 2.65
N PHE A 178 -8.80 -1.84 2.32
CA PHE A 178 -8.37 -2.38 1.04
C PHE A 178 -7.51 -3.60 1.30
N VAL A 179 -7.65 -4.63 0.48
CA VAL A 179 -6.71 -5.76 0.47
C VAL A 179 -6.09 -5.82 -0.91
N ASN A 180 -4.76 -5.71 -0.96
CA ASN A 180 -3.98 -5.64 -2.19
C ASN A 180 -4.53 -4.56 -3.14
N ARG A 181 -4.74 -3.35 -2.59
CA ARG A 181 -5.25 -2.14 -3.28
C ARG A 181 -6.67 -2.24 -3.85
N ARG A 182 -7.38 -3.35 -3.60
CA ARG A 182 -8.79 -3.51 -3.95
C ARG A 182 -9.67 -2.98 -2.82
N PRO A 183 -10.59 -2.04 -3.08
CA PRO A 183 -11.49 -1.48 -2.07
C PRO A 183 -12.51 -2.53 -1.62
N LEU A 184 -12.81 -2.56 -0.33
CA LEU A 184 -13.83 -3.44 0.26
C LEU A 184 -15.13 -2.69 0.62
N GLY A 185 -15.19 -1.38 0.38
CA GLY A 185 -16.34 -0.53 0.70
C GLY A 185 -16.30 0.02 2.13
N VAL A 186 -17.22 0.91 2.48
CA VAL A 186 -17.19 1.59 3.80
C VAL A 186 -17.41 0.59 4.94
N ALA A 187 -16.42 0.48 5.84
CA ALA A 187 -16.43 -0.38 7.01
C ALA A 187 -17.11 0.26 8.22
N PHE A 188 -16.79 1.53 8.51
CA PHE A 188 -17.35 2.26 9.63
C PHE A 188 -17.75 3.68 9.24
N LYS A 189 -18.73 4.22 9.96
CA LYS A 189 -19.29 5.56 9.81
C LYS A 189 -19.37 6.23 11.19
N ASN A 190 -19.77 7.49 11.22
CA ASN A 190 -19.96 8.29 12.44
C ASN A 190 -18.67 8.50 13.24
N LEU A 191 -17.56 8.72 12.53
CA LEU A 191 -16.24 8.98 13.12
C LEU A 191 -15.91 10.49 13.22
N GLN A 192 -16.84 11.38 12.88
CA GLN A 192 -16.62 12.82 12.92
C GLN A 192 -16.37 13.32 14.34
N GLY A 193 -15.49 14.31 14.49
CA GLY A 193 -15.20 14.96 15.77
C GLY A 193 -14.36 14.12 16.75
N LEU A 194 -14.04 12.87 16.38
CA LEU A 194 -13.19 12.01 17.19
C LEU A 194 -11.71 12.31 16.92
N GLN A 195 -10.91 12.31 17.99
CA GLN A 195 -9.46 12.30 17.87
C GLN A 195 -8.97 10.86 17.72
N LEU A 196 -8.58 10.50 16.51
CA LEU A 196 -8.27 9.12 16.11
C LEU A 196 -6.79 8.96 15.78
N TYR A 197 -6.29 7.76 15.99
CA TYR A 197 -4.92 7.35 15.73
C TYR A 197 -4.93 6.01 14.98
N PRO A 198 -3.94 5.74 14.11
CA PRO A 198 -3.77 4.43 13.51
C PRO A 198 -3.34 3.43 14.58
N MET A 199 -3.83 2.20 14.49
CA MET A 199 -3.51 1.13 15.43
C MET A 199 -3.36 -0.21 14.74
N VAL A 200 -2.49 -1.05 15.29
CA VAL A 200 -2.37 -2.47 14.93
C VAL A 200 -2.21 -3.31 16.19
N CYS A 201 -2.73 -4.53 16.18
CA CYS A 201 -2.54 -5.48 17.26
C CYS A 201 -2.31 -6.91 16.75
N SER A 202 -1.66 -7.73 17.58
CA SER A 202 -1.38 -9.11 17.24
C SER A 202 -1.30 -10.00 18.48
N THR A 203 -1.83 -11.22 18.33
CA THR A 203 -1.59 -12.36 19.23
C THR A 203 -0.49 -13.28 18.72
N ALA A 204 -0.08 -13.15 17.45
CA ALA A 204 0.87 -14.05 16.81
C ALA A 204 2.30 -13.76 17.24
N ALA A 205 3.02 -14.81 17.69
CA ALA A 205 4.43 -14.70 18.03
C ALA A 205 5.28 -14.34 16.80
N GLN A 206 6.29 -13.49 17.00
CA GLN A 206 7.20 -12.98 15.98
C GLN A 206 6.52 -12.35 14.75
N SER A 207 5.24 -11.95 14.86
CA SER A 207 4.54 -11.37 13.73
C SER A 207 5.03 -9.95 13.45
N ALA A 208 5.27 -9.63 12.18
CA ALA A 208 5.79 -8.33 11.78
C ALA A 208 4.96 -7.67 10.68
N MET A 209 4.77 -6.36 10.83
CA MET A 209 4.03 -5.50 9.90
C MET A 209 4.80 -4.22 9.65
N ARG A 210 4.70 -3.67 8.45
CA ARG A 210 5.40 -2.43 8.07
C ARG A 210 4.48 -1.44 7.37
N ILE A 211 4.56 -0.18 7.76
CA ILE A 211 3.96 0.94 7.04
C ILE A 211 4.79 1.17 5.77
N ILE A 212 4.17 1.02 4.60
CA ILE A 212 4.83 1.25 3.30
C ILE A 212 4.35 2.52 2.59
N VAL A 213 3.15 3.00 2.91
CA VAL A 213 2.59 4.28 2.45
C VAL A 213 1.93 4.95 3.63
N ALA A 214 2.08 6.27 3.79
CA ALA A 214 1.34 7.08 4.75
C ALA A 214 1.22 8.51 4.24
N VAL A 215 0.03 8.89 3.77
CA VAL A 215 -0.24 10.18 3.13
C VAL A 215 -1.58 10.75 3.58
N SER A 216 -1.71 12.08 3.56
CA SER A 216 -2.98 12.77 3.72
C SER A 216 -3.15 13.91 2.73
N GLN A 217 -4.39 14.35 2.58
CA GLN A 217 -4.75 15.55 1.84
C GLN A 217 -5.80 16.35 2.61
N PRO A 218 -5.69 17.69 2.65
CA PRO A 218 -6.78 18.54 3.11
C PRO A 218 -8.00 18.38 2.21
N VAL A 219 -9.18 18.46 2.81
CA VAL A 219 -10.45 18.53 2.07
C VAL A 219 -10.65 19.96 1.60
N ASP A 220 -10.19 20.23 0.39
CA ASP A 220 -10.33 21.51 -0.30
C ASP A 220 -11.19 21.38 -1.57
N LEU A 221 -11.49 22.52 -2.21
CA LEU A 221 -12.25 22.54 -3.45
C LEU A 221 -11.57 21.70 -4.54
N LYS A 222 -10.24 21.70 -4.61
CA LYS A 222 -9.47 20.97 -5.61
C LYS A 222 -9.70 19.46 -5.50
N LEU A 223 -9.61 18.90 -4.30
CA LEU A 223 -9.89 17.50 -4.01
C LEU A 223 -11.36 17.16 -4.26
N LEU A 224 -12.28 18.03 -3.84
CA LEU A 224 -13.72 17.80 -4.04
C LEU A 224 -14.10 17.81 -5.53
N SER A 225 -13.59 18.77 -6.29
CA SER A 225 -13.73 18.81 -7.75
C SER A 225 -13.15 17.55 -8.38
N LEU A 226 -11.96 17.11 -7.96
CA LEU A 226 -11.37 15.88 -8.49
C LEU A 226 -12.24 14.65 -8.21
N ARG A 227 -12.77 14.51 -7.00
CA ARG A 227 -13.68 13.39 -6.67
C ARG A 227 -14.94 13.39 -7.53
N LEU A 228 -15.52 14.57 -7.78
CA LEU A 228 -16.69 14.70 -8.66
C LEU A 228 -16.34 14.34 -10.11
N LEU A 229 -15.18 14.77 -10.61
CA LEU A 229 -14.75 14.45 -11.98
C LEU A 229 -14.32 12.98 -12.13
N SER A 230 -13.86 12.34 -11.05
CA SER A 230 -13.40 10.95 -11.06
C SER A 230 -14.48 9.92 -11.39
N THR A 231 -15.76 10.31 -11.36
CA THR A 231 -16.87 9.47 -11.80
C THR A 231 -17.01 9.41 -13.32
N ASP A 232 -16.42 10.35 -14.04
CA ASP A 232 -16.47 10.44 -15.50
C ASP A 232 -15.14 9.99 -16.12
N ASN A 233 -15.16 8.83 -16.78
CA ASN A 233 -13.97 8.25 -17.38
C ASN A 233 -13.40 9.10 -18.54
N GLU A 234 -14.24 9.77 -19.32
CA GLU A 234 -13.81 10.51 -20.51
C GLU A 234 -13.08 11.80 -20.10
N ILE A 235 -13.62 12.49 -19.10
CA ILE A 235 -12.95 13.64 -18.48
C ILE A 235 -11.62 13.21 -17.88
N MET A 236 -11.58 12.11 -17.12
CA MET A 236 -10.35 11.65 -16.48
C MET A 236 -9.25 11.26 -17.47
N GLN A 237 -9.61 10.62 -18.59
CA GLN A 237 -8.67 10.32 -19.68
C GLN A 237 -8.08 11.61 -20.29
N THR A 238 -8.89 12.67 -20.38
CA THR A 238 -8.42 13.98 -20.84
C THR A 238 -7.50 14.64 -19.82
N LEU A 239 -7.85 14.60 -18.53
CA LEU A 239 -7.06 15.20 -17.45
C LEU A 239 -5.69 14.54 -17.28
N ILE A 240 -5.59 13.21 -17.47
CA ILE A 240 -4.31 12.48 -17.44
C ILE A 240 -3.35 12.94 -18.54
N ARG A 241 -3.84 13.48 -19.67
CA ARG A 241 -2.98 13.99 -20.75
C ARG A 241 -2.35 15.34 -20.43
N VAL A 242 -2.94 16.11 -19.51
CA VAL A 242 -2.42 17.43 -19.11
C VAL A 242 -1.28 17.25 -18.11
N PRO A 243 -0.01 17.61 -18.42
CA PRO A 243 1.14 17.23 -17.60
C PRO A 243 1.07 17.64 -16.12
N GLY A 244 0.63 18.88 -15.84
CA GLY A 244 0.50 19.38 -14.47
C GLY A 244 -0.58 18.67 -13.66
N ILE A 245 -1.70 18.33 -14.31
CA ILE A 245 -2.80 17.60 -13.68
C ILE A 245 -2.43 16.13 -13.53
N ARG A 246 -1.79 15.53 -14.54
CA ARG A 246 -1.28 14.15 -14.52
C ARG A 246 -0.43 13.89 -13.28
N ARG A 247 0.52 14.76 -12.97
CA ARG A 247 1.38 14.59 -11.77
C ARG A 247 0.57 14.59 -10.47
N TYR A 248 -0.44 15.45 -10.40
CA TYR A 248 -1.37 15.50 -9.26
C TYR A 248 -2.28 14.26 -9.17
N LEU A 249 -2.73 13.73 -10.30
CA LEU A 249 -3.52 12.48 -10.35
C LEU A 249 -2.69 11.27 -9.93
N ILE A 250 -1.44 11.18 -10.38
CA ILE A 250 -0.51 10.11 -10.01
C ILE A 250 -0.23 10.14 -8.51
N SER A 251 -0.05 11.31 -7.90
CA SER A 251 0.15 11.39 -6.44
C SER A 251 -1.11 11.05 -5.63
N MET A 252 -2.29 11.10 -6.26
CA MET A 252 -3.59 10.84 -5.65
C MET A 252 -4.25 9.54 -6.13
N TRP A 253 -3.47 8.61 -6.68
CA TRP A 253 -3.96 7.34 -7.23
C TRP A 253 -4.94 6.61 -6.29
N TRP A 254 -4.70 6.65 -4.99
CA TRP A 254 -5.48 6.01 -3.94
C TRP A 254 -6.90 6.58 -3.77
N ILE A 255 -7.17 7.79 -4.27
CA ILE A 255 -8.50 8.44 -4.27
C ILE A 255 -9.29 8.04 -5.52
N LEU A 256 -8.59 7.77 -6.62
CA LEU A 256 -9.22 7.45 -7.91
C LEU A 256 -9.94 6.10 -7.85
N SER A 257 -10.93 5.93 -8.71
CA SER A 257 -11.72 4.70 -8.85
C SER A 257 -11.28 3.85 -10.05
N GLY A 258 -11.54 2.55 -9.96
CA GLY A 258 -11.45 1.62 -11.10
C GLY A 258 -10.07 1.56 -11.76
N GLU A 259 -10.06 1.57 -13.09
CA GLU A 259 -8.85 1.45 -13.92
C GLU A 259 -7.86 2.59 -13.69
N LEU A 260 -8.34 3.81 -13.41
CA LEU A 260 -7.47 4.98 -13.22
C LEU A 260 -6.59 4.84 -11.98
N ARG A 261 -7.11 4.20 -10.91
CA ARG A 261 -6.31 3.84 -9.74
C ARG A 261 -5.17 2.90 -10.12
N ASN A 262 -5.46 1.89 -10.92
CA ASN A 262 -4.46 0.91 -11.33
C ASN A 262 -3.41 1.56 -12.23
N ILE A 263 -3.83 2.37 -13.21
CA ILE A 263 -2.93 3.11 -14.11
C ILE A 263 -2.02 4.04 -13.31
N CYS A 264 -2.61 4.91 -12.48
CA CYS A 264 -1.85 5.89 -11.70
C CYS A 264 -0.98 5.23 -10.63
N GLY A 265 -1.46 4.13 -10.01
CA GLY A 265 -0.72 3.37 -9.01
C GLY A 265 0.45 2.60 -9.60
N ASN A 266 0.31 2.05 -10.81
CA ASN A 266 1.41 1.39 -11.53
C ASN A 266 2.43 2.41 -12.05
N MET A 267 2.03 3.62 -12.41
CA MET A 267 2.96 4.70 -12.77
C MET A 267 3.84 5.17 -11.60
N GLN A 268 3.55 4.72 -10.37
CA GLN A 268 4.44 4.97 -9.24
C GLN A 268 5.55 3.91 -9.10
N SER A 269 5.43 2.72 -9.72
CA SER A 269 6.47 1.70 -9.61
C SER A 269 7.71 2.06 -10.46
N PRO A 270 8.93 1.79 -9.95
CA PRO A 270 10.18 2.16 -10.63
C PRO A 270 10.35 1.51 -12.02
N GLU A 271 9.60 0.45 -12.32
CA GLU A 271 9.61 -0.21 -13.64
C GLU A 271 9.09 0.68 -14.78
N PHE A 272 8.19 1.64 -14.51
CA PHE A 272 7.58 2.50 -15.54
C PHE A 272 8.41 3.75 -15.90
N GLU A 273 9.29 4.22 -15.00
CA GLU A 273 10.18 5.36 -15.30
C GLU A 273 11.20 4.99 -16.40
N ASN A 274 11.63 3.73 -16.46
CA ASN A 274 12.55 3.21 -17.48
C ASN A 274 11.92 3.06 -18.89
N GLU A 275 10.60 2.91 -18.99
CA GLU A 275 9.92 2.90 -20.30
C GLU A 275 9.70 4.32 -20.83
N SER A 276 9.41 5.29 -19.95
CA SER A 276 9.15 6.67 -20.37
C SER A 276 10.40 7.41 -20.91
N THR A 277 11.59 7.07 -20.41
CA THR A 277 12.88 7.57 -20.95
C THR A 277 13.22 6.94 -22.31
N LYS A 278 12.73 5.74 -22.62
CA LYS A 278 12.90 5.10 -23.94
C LYS A 278 12.18 5.84 -25.06
N TYR A 279 11.05 6.50 -24.76
CA TYR A 279 10.27 7.26 -25.74
C TYR A 279 10.66 8.75 -25.83
N GLN A 280 11.44 9.29 -24.88
CA GLN A 280 11.93 10.68 -24.96
C GLN A 280 13.27 10.83 -25.68
N VAL A 281 14.04 9.75 -25.87
CA VAL A 281 15.32 9.81 -26.61
C VAL A 281 15.12 9.75 -28.15
N LEU A 282 13.94 9.34 -28.62
CA LEU A 282 13.65 9.21 -30.07
C LEU A 282 13.04 10.47 -30.73
N SER A 283 12.83 11.57 -29.99
CA SER A 283 12.25 12.82 -30.55
C SER A 283 13.21 14.01 -30.58
N ALA A 284 14.48 13.83 -30.17
CA ALA A 284 15.50 14.89 -30.16
C ALA A 284 16.62 14.64 -31.19
N SER A 285 16.27 14.30 -32.43
CA SER A 285 17.22 14.31 -33.55
C SER A 285 16.51 14.53 -34.89
N ASN A 286 16.00 15.75 -35.10
CA ASN A 286 15.75 16.29 -36.44
C ASN A 286 15.54 17.82 -36.36
N THR A 287 16.62 18.55 -36.10
CA THR A 287 16.70 19.97 -36.48
C THR A 287 17.32 20.05 -37.86
N THR A 288 16.47 20.12 -38.89
CA THR A 288 16.86 20.49 -40.25
C THR A 288 17.22 21.98 -40.28
N VAL A 289 18.46 22.25 -40.66
CA VAL A 289 19.02 23.57 -40.95
C VAL A 289 18.40 24.09 -42.25
N TRP A 290 17.80 25.28 -42.22
CA TRP A 290 17.47 26.06 -43.43
C TRP A 290 18.60 27.07 -43.69
N PRO A 291 19.16 27.17 -44.90
CA PRO A 291 20.12 28.22 -45.21
C PRO A 291 19.39 29.51 -45.61
N VAL A 292 19.80 30.61 -44.97
CA VAL A 292 19.47 31.99 -45.32
C VAL A 292 20.34 32.38 -46.53
N ILE A 293 19.70 32.78 -47.62
CA ILE A 293 20.35 33.38 -48.80
C ILE A 293 20.52 34.88 -48.53
N ILE A 294 21.76 35.37 -48.51
CA ILE A 294 22.10 36.79 -48.69
C ILE A 294 23.28 36.87 -49.66
N SER A 295 23.09 37.75 -50.67
CA SER A 295 23.96 38.24 -51.75
C SER A 295 24.49 37.23 -52.76
#